data_AF-A0A0S6WR64-F1
#
_entry.id   AF-A0A0S6WR64-F1
#
_cell.length_a   1.000
_cell.length_b   1.000
_cell.length_c   1.000
_cell.angle_alpha   90.00
_cell.angle_beta   90.00
_cell.angle_gamma   90.00
#
_symmetry.space_group_name_H-M   'P 1'
#
loop_
_entity.id
_entity.type
_entity.pdbx_description
1 polymer ?
#
loop_
_entity_poly.entity_id
_entity_poly.type
_entity_poly.pdbx_seq_one_letter_code
_entity_poly.pdbx_strand_id
1 'polypeptide(L)'
;MSDAGDEPPLPDDHCTWRRIVEQGQLARFPEGVIVGAIRANYRRAGIEQEFVREMIVFISDRMLSILRGEVSTKAFPDGGREVVEAVHDAMLKALLSPSAADGEGLRKWFRSTLRNRAIDHVRKEIKKMKRMPEMVDDPGGMVDPRTENFSEAEQAADVQRILDCLRGKGVRDVFELHMRGYRCSSIKGESISSILDIDPGTAAKRLASAKQQLKKMIGKS
;
A
#
# COMPACT_ATOMS: atom_id res chain seq x y z
N MET A 1 4.78 -21.63 44.96
CA MET A 1 4.80 -22.65 43.88
C MET A 1 5.09 -21.88 42.61
N SER A 2 6.31 -21.98 42.08
CA SER A 2 6.75 -21.20 40.91
C SER A 2 6.09 -21.75 39.65
N ASP A 3 5.36 -20.89 38.97
CA ASP A 3 4.73 -21.19 37.68
C ASP A 3 5.84 -21.29 36.62
N ALA A 4 6.22 -22.52 36.26
CA ALA A 4 7.27 -22.79 35.28
C ALA A 4 6.77 -22.60 33.82
N GLY A 5 5.74 -21.76 33.61
CA GLY A 5 5.03 -21.59 32.34
C GLY A 5 5.36 -20.31 31.56
N ASP A 6 6.23 -19.43 32.07
CA ASP A 6 6.41 -18.07 31.52
C ASP A 6 7.67 -17.86 30.66
N GLU A 7 8.54 -18.85 30.52
CA GLU A 7 9.74 -18.69 29.69
C GLU A 7 9.45 -19.04 28.21
N PRO A 8 9.67 -18.11 27.27
CA PRO A 8 9.46 -18.38 25.86
C PRO A 8 10.39 -19.51 25.38
N PRO A 9 9.94 -20.36 24.44
CA PRO A 9 10.78 -21.42 23.90
C PRO A 9 12.08 -20.87 23.31
N LEU A 10 13.14 -21.67 23.36
CA LEU A 10 14.38 -21.33 22.68
C LEU A 10 14.13 -21.12 21.17
N PRO A 11 14.75 -20.12 20.53
CA PRO A 11 14.50 -19.83 19.12
C PRO A 11 14.73 -21.03 18.18
N ASP A 12 15.65 -21.94 18.51
CA ASP A 12 16.03 -23.09 17.70
C ASP A 12 15.33 -24.41 18.09
N ASP A 13 14.43 -24.36 19.07
CA ASP A 13 13.58 -25.49 19.49
C ASP A 13 12.38 -25.66 18.53
N HIS A 14 12.68 -26.13 17.33
CA HIS A 14 11.70 -26.40 16.27
C HIS A 14 10.59 -27.37 16.68
N CYS A 15 10.85 -28.32 17.59
CA CYS A 15 9.84 -29.27 18.06
C CYS A 15 8.76 -28.57 18.88
N THR A 16 9.16 -27.72 19.83
CA THR A 16 8.23 -26.93 20.64
C THR A 16 7.49 -25.90 19.79
N TRP A 17 8.21 -25.23 18.89
CA TRP A 17 7.62 -24.26 17.97
C TRP A 17 6.59 -24.87 17.02
N ARG A 18 6.85 -26.06 16.47
CA ARG A 18 5.87 -26.79 15.67
C ARG A 18 4.57 -27.03 16.46
N ARG A 19 4.67 -27.55 17.68
CA ARG A 19 3.51 -27.80 18.54
C ARG A 19 2.72 -26.53 18.83
N ILE A 20 3.40 -25.40 19.07
CA ILE A 20 2.75 -24.10 19.29
C ILE A 20 1.95 -23.64 18.06
N VAL A 21 2.49 -23.84 16.86
CA VAL A 21 1.80 -23.53 15.60
C VAL A 21 0.56 -24.41 15.43
N GLU A 22 0.71 -25.73 15.59
CA GLU A 22 -0.39 -26.70 15.46
C GLU A 22 -1.54 -26.42 16.43
N GLN A 23 -1.23 -25.89 17.62
CA GLN A 23 -2.21 -25.52 18.63
C GLN A 23 -2.78 -24.10 18.45
N GLY A 24 -2.34 -23.35 17.43
CA GLY A 24 -2.78 -21.98 17.17
C GLY A 24 -2.38 -20.97 18.25
N GLN A 25 -1.29 -21.23 18.99
CA GLN A 25 -0.91 -20.47 20.19
C GLN A 25 0.09 -19.34 19.94
N LEU A 26 0.43 -19.05 18.69
CA LEU A 26 1.41 -18.01 18.34
C LEU A 26 1.07 -16.64 18.95
N ALA A 27 -0.21 -16.29 19.07
CA ALA A 27 -0.66 -15.01 19.63
C ALA A 27 -0.34 -14.82 21.12
N ARG A 28 0.08 -15.87 21.84
CA ARG A 28 0.49 -15.80 23.25
C ARG A 28 1.91 -15.25 23.41
N PHE A 29 2.70 -15.23 22.34
CA PHE A 29 4.10 -14.83 22.39
C PHE A 29 4.30 -13.43 21.81
N PRO A 30 5.23 -12.63 22.36
CA PRO A 30 5.63 -11.36 21.75
C PRO A 30 6.15 -11.57 20.33
N GLU A 31 5.85 -10.63 19.42
CA GLU A 31 6.20 -10.76 18.01
C GLU A 31 7.71 -10.91 17.80
N GLY A 32 8.52 -10.24 18.63
CA GLY A 32 9.98 -10.34 18.59
C GLY A 32 10.53 -11.75 18.89
N VAL A 33 9.84 -12.53 19.74
CA VAL A 33 10.21 -13.92 20.05
C VAL A 33 9.96 -14.80 18.83
N ILE A 34 8.80 -14.66 18.19
CA ILE A 34 8.43 -15.40 16.98
C ILE A 34 9.38 -15.04 15.84
N VAL A 35 9.75 -13.76 15.69
CA VAL A 35 10.77 -13.32 14.73
C VAL A 35 12.11 -14.02 14.98
N GLY A 36 12.52 -14.16 16.25
CA GLY A 36 13.71 -14.92 16.62
C GLY A 36 13.63 -16.39 16.15
N ALA A 37 12.50 -17.04 16.38
CA ALA A 37 12.26 -18.42 15.96
C ALA A 37 12.28 -18.59 14.43
N ILE A 38 11.65 -17.68 13.69
CA ILE A 38 11.70 -17.67 12.21
C ILE A 38 13.15 -17.58 11.75
N ARG A 39 13.92 -16.63 12.28
CA ARG A 39 15.32 -16.38 11.88
C ARG A 39 16.24 -17.57 12.18
N ALA A 40 15.97 -18.31 13.24
CA ALA A 40 16.75 -19.50 13.61
C ALA A 40 16.44 -20.73 12.75
N ASN A 41 15.21 -20.87 12.23
CA ASN A 41 14.75 -22.11 11.58
C ASN A 41 14.54 -22.02 10.06
N TYR A 42 14.35 -20.82 9.49
CA TYR A 42 13.97 -20.63 8.07
C TYR A 42 14.96 -21.23 7.05
N ARG A 43 16.26 -21.27 7.36
CA ARG A 43 17.29 -21.84 6.46
C ARG A 43 17.91 -23.14 7.01
N ARG A 44 17.31 -23.73 8.04
CA ARG A 44 17.88 -24.89 8.70
C ARG A 44 17.56 -26.16 7.91
N ALA A 45 18.61 -26.82 7.44
CA ALA A 45 18.49 -28.09 6.73
C ALA A 45 17.96 -29.19 7.68
N GLY A 46 17.16 -30.12 7.14
CA GLY A 46 16.62 -31.25 7.89
C GLY A 46 15.42 -30.94 8.79
N ILE A 47 14.86 -29.73 8.70
CA ILE A 47 13.66 -29.33 9.43
C ILE A 47 12.51 -29.08 8.45
N GLU A 48 11.34 -29.59 8.82
CA GLU A 48 10.08 -29.32 8.13
C GLU A 48 9.73 -27.84 8.18
N GLN A 49 9.59 -27.22 7.01
CA GLN A 49 9.43 -25.76 6.90
C GLN A 49 7.98 -25.28 7.04
N GLU A 50 7.02 -26.18 7.25
CA GLU A 50 5.59 -25.83 7.30
C GLU A 50 5.27 -24.92 8.48
N PHE A 51 5.70 -25.28 9.69
CA PHE A 51 5.48 -24.43 10.87
C PHE A 51 6.19 -23.06 10.73
N VAL A 52 7.35 -23.00 10.07
CA VAL A 52 8.07 -21.73 9.83
C VAL A 52 7.28 -20.84 8.86
N ARG A 53 6.67 -21.43 7.82
CA ARG A 53 5.80 -20.69 6.89
C ARG A 53 4.59 -20.10 7.62
N GLU A 54 3.95 -20.86 8.50
CA GLU A 54 2.83 -20.38 9.31
C GLU A 54 3.23 -19.22 10.23
N MET A 55 4.40 -19.29 10.86
CA MET A 55 4.94 -18.17 11.65
C MET A 55 5.18 -16.93 10.80
N ILE A 56 5.70 -17.09 9.58
CA ILE A 56 5.91 -15.98 8.63
C ILE A 56 4.58 -15.35 8.26
N VAL A 57 3.55 -16.14 7.95
CA VAL A 57 2.20 -15.63 7.65
C VAL A 57 1.65 -14.85 8.85
N PHE A 58 1.73 -15.42 10.05
CA PHE A 58 1.29 -14.75 11.28
C PHE A 58 1.98 -13.39 11.49
N ILE A 59 3.31 -13.33 11.36
CA ILE A 59 4.07 -12.10 11.52
C ILE A 59 3.78 -11.11 10.39
N SER A 60 3.63 -11.59 9.16
CA SER A 60 3.25 -10.77 7.99
C SER A 60 1.91 -10.06 8.21
N ASP A 61 0.90 -10.77 8.69
CA ASP A 61 -0.42 -10.18 8.96
C ASP A 61 -0.36 -9.13 10.06
N ARG A 62 0.43 -9.38 11.12
CA ARG A 62 0.68 -8.41 12.20
C ARG A 62 1.37 -7.16 11.69
N MET A 63 2.38 -7.30 10.82
CA MET A 63 3.05 -6.17 10.18
C MET A 63 2.06 -5.34 9.37
N LEU A 64 1.28 -5.96 8.50
CA LEU A 64 0.28 -5.26 7.66
C LEU A 64 -0.75 -4.52 8.51
N SER A 65 -1.23 -5.14 9.59
CA SER A 65 -2.18 -4.49 10.51
C SER A 65 -1.61 -3.22 11.14
N ILE A 66 -0.33 -3.23 11.56
CA ILE A 66 0.32 -2.06 12.15
C ILE A 66 0.57 -0.99 11.08
N LEU A 67 1.11 -1.38 9.93
CA LEU A 67 1.45 -0.46 8.85
C LEU A 67 0.23 0.32 8.32
N ARG A 68 -0.92 -0.34 8.20
CA ARG A 68 -2.18 0.32 7.81
C ARG A 68 -2.64 1.38 8.79
N GLY A 69 -2.30 1.26 10.08
CA GLY A 69 -2.58 2.29 11.08
C GLY A 69 -1.59 3.45 11.08
N GLU A 70 -0.36 3.22 10.63
CA GLU A 70 0.72 4.22 10.65
C GLU A 70 0.79 5.06 9.36
N VAL A 71 0.34 4.51 8.22
CA VAL A 71 0.35 5.23 6.94
C VAL A 71 -0.98 5.97 6.74
N SER A 72 -0.90 7.30 6.61
CA SER A 72 -2.09 8.14 6.37
C SER A 72 -2.70 7.86 5.01
N THR A 73 -3.97 7.44 5.00
CA THR A 73 -4.75 7.22 3.77
C THR A 73 -5.03 8.50 2.99
N LYS A 74 -4.89 9.68 3.62
CA LYS A 74 -5.15 10.98 2.98
C LYS A 74 -3.92 11.58 2.30
N ALA A 75 -2.73 11.15 2.70
CA ALA A 75 -1.48 11.74 2.21
C ALA A 75 -1.02 11.17 0.86
N PHE A 76 -1.63 10.06 0.40
CA PHE A 76 -1.20 9.32 -0.78
C PHE A 76 -2.38 9.06 -1.74
N PRO A 77 -2.17 9.12 -3.07
CA PRO A 77 -3.24 8.96 -4.07
C PRO A 77 -4.00 7.63 -4.03
N ASP A 78 -3.37 6.58 -3.51
CA ASP A 78 -3.88 5.20 -3.46
C ASP A 78 -4.30 4.77 -2.04
N GLY A 79 -4.44 5.74 -1.13
CA GLY A 79 -4.69 5.47 0.28
C GLY A 79 -3.45 4.95 1.03
N GLY A 80 -2.25 5.10 0.46
CA GLY A 80 -1.00 4.65 1.07
C GLY A 80 -0.73 3.16 0.91
N ARG A 81 -1.48 2.48 0.04
CA ARG A 81 -1.37 1.02 -0.17
C ARG A 81 0.01 0.64 -0.68
N GLU A 82 0.52 1.31 -1.69
CA GLU A 82 1.84 1.09 -2.28
C GLU A 82 2.95 1.32 -1.25
N VAL A 83 2.80 2.32 -0.37
CA VAL A 83 3.76 2.57 0.72
C VAL A 83 3.74 1.43 1.72
N VAL A 84 2.54 0.98 2.12
CA VAL A 84 2.37 -0.15 3.04
C VAL A 84 2.97 -1.43 2.45
N GLU A 85 2.67 -1.74 1.18
CA GLU A 85 3.20 -2.91 0.47
C GLU A 85 4.72 -2.83 0.34
N ALA A 86 5.28 -1.66 0.00
CA ALA A 86 6.72 -1.47 -0.11
C ALA A 86 7.45 -1.64 1.23
N VAL A 87 6.87 -1.15 2.33
CA VAL A 87 7.44 -1.33 3.68
C VAL A 87 7.33 -2.78 4.09
N HIS A 88 6.18 -3.41 3.86
CA HIS A 88 5.95 -4.82 4.20
C HIS A 88 6.94 -5.73 3.47
N ASP A 89 7.12 -5.57 2.16
CA ASP A 89 8.09 -6.33 1.37
C ASP A 89 9.52 -6.13 1.87
N ALA A 90 9.92 -4.89 2.16
CA ALA A 90 11.24 -4.59 2.72
C ALA A 90 11.48 -5.27 4.08
N MET A 91 10.49 -5.22 4.98
CA MET A 91 10.59 -5.81 6.30
C MET A 91 10.53 -7.33 6.28
N LEU A 92 9.75 -7.93 5.38
CA LEU A 92 9.71 -9.38 5.17
C LEU A 92 11.06 -9.88 4.62
N LYS A 93 11.65 -9.17 3.65
CA LYS A 93 13.01 -9.47 3.16
C LYS A 93 14.06 -9.38 4.26
N ALA A 94 13.97 -8.36 5.12
CA ALA A 94 14.87 -8.21 6.26
C ALA A 94 14.69 -9.32 7.31
N LEU A 95 13.45 -9.72 7.60
CA LEU A 95 13.12 -10.83 8.49
C LEU A 95 13.82 -12.12 8.03
N LEU A 96 13.74 -12.44 6.74
CA LEU A 96 14.31 -13.65 6.14
C LEU A 96 15.82 -13.56 5.87
N SER A 97 16.44 -12.39 6.13
CA SER A 97 17.87 -12.16 5.98
C SER A 97 18.58 -12.20 7.34
N PRO A 98 19.48 -13.17 7.58
CA PRO A 98 20.16 -13.34 8.86
C PRO A 98 21.00 -12.14 9.31
N SER A 99 21.53 -11.36 8.37
CA SER A 99 22.41 -10.22 8.63
C SER A 99 21.72 -8.86 8.55
N ALA A 100 20.44 -8.80 8.15
CA ALA A 100 19.76 -7.53 8.02
C ALA A 100 19.53 -6.89 9.39
N ALA A 101 19.99 -5.64 9.54
CA ALA A 101 19.82 -4.85 10.77
C ALA A 101 18.35 -4.69 11.16
N ASP A 102 17.47 -4.44 10.18
CA ASP A 102 16.03 -4.38 10.42
C ASP A 102 15.45 -5.70 10.90
N GLY A 103 16.01 -6.83 10.48
CA GLY A 103 15.59 -8.14 10.94
C GLY A 103 15.94 -8.39 12.41
N GLU A 104 17.10 -7.92 12.86
CA GLU A 104 17.46 -7.91 14.29
C GLU A 104 16.66 -6.85 15.07
N GLY A 105 16.37 -5.71 14.44
CA GLY A 105 15.47 -4.69 14.98
C GLY A 105 14.07 -5.25 15.23
N LEU A 106 13.52 -6.01 14.28
CA LEU A 106 12.22 -6.68 14.45
C LEU A 106 12.20 -7.64 15.64
N ARG A 107 13.32 -8.34 15.89
CA ARG A 107 13.46 -9.25 17.03
C ARG A 107 13.43 -8.51 18.37
N LYS A 108 14.11 -7.36 18.45
CA LYS A 108 14.28 -6.60 19.72
C LYS A 108 13.19 -5.58 19.98
N TRP A 109 12.76 -4.87 18.94
CA TRP A 109 11.91 -3.68 19.02
C TRP A 109 10.87 -3.67 17.88
N PHE A 110 10.18 -4.79 17.69
CA PHE A 110 9.24 -5.06 16.59
C PHE A 110 8.46 -3.83 16.09
N ARG A 111 7.66 -3.22 16.97
CA ARG A 111 6.79 -2.08 16.62
C ARG A 111 7.59 -0.83 16.25
N SER A 112 8.59 -0.47 17.05
CA SER A 112 9.41 0.73 16.80
C SER A 112 10.20 0.61 15.51
N THR A 113 10.79 -0.56 15.23
CA THR A 113 11.50 -0.82 13.97
C THR A 113 10.56 -0.71 12.77
N LEU A 114 9.38 -1.33 12.86
CA LEU A 114 8.38 -1.28 11.79
C LEU A 114 7.88 0.15 11.54
N ARG A 115 7.57 0.90 12.60
CA ARG A 115 7.13 2.30 12.51
C ARG A 115 8.21 3.22 11.93
N ASN A 116 9.46 3.07 12.38
CA ASN A 116 10.57 3.86 11.84
C ASN A 116 10.77 3.58 10.35
N ARG A 117 10.69 2.31 9.93
CA ARG A 117 10.77 1.97 8.51
C ARG A 117 9.60 2.55 7.72
N ALA A 118 8.39 2.51 8.26
CA ALA A 118 7.22 3.13 7.63
C ALA A 118 7.41 4.63 7.45
N ILE A 119 7.87 5.34 8.48
CA ILE A 119 8.20 6.76 8.42
C ILE A 119 9.27 7.05 7.36
N ASP A 120 10.31 6.24 7.26
CA ASP A 120 11.37 6.41 6.26
C ASP A 120 10.82 6.27 4.83
N HIS A 121 9.98 5.27 4.57
CA HIS A 121 9.34 5.09 3.27
C HIS A 121 8.36 6.22 2.96
N VAL A 122 7.53 6.64 3.92
CA VAL A 122 6.63 7.79 3.78
C VAL A 122 7.42 9.05 3.44
N ARG A 123 8.52 9.34 4.16
CA ARG A 123 9.40 10.48 3.87
C ARG A 123 10.03 10.37 2.48
N LYS A 124 10.47 9.18 2.08
CA LYS A 124 11.07 8.94 0.76
C LYS A 124 10.05 9.16 -0.35
N GLU A 125 8.82 8.67 -0.20
CA GLU A 125 7.76 8.85 -1.20
C GLU A 125 7.27 10.29 -1.26
N ILE A 126 7.07 10.96 -0.13
CA ILE A 126 6.77 12.41 -0.11
C ILE A 126 7.90 13.20 -0.79
N LYS A 127 9.16 12.85 -0.52
CA LYS A 127 10.31 13.49 -1.17
C LYS A 127 10.36 13.18 -2.66
N LYS A 128 9.97 11.99 -3.11
CA LYS A 128 9.88 11.61 -4.51
C LYS A 128 8.76 12.38 -5.21
N MET A 129 7.60 12.51 -4.58
CA MET A 129 6.50 13.36 -5.06
C MET A 129 6.94 14.82 -5.19
N LYS A 130 7.75 15.33 -4.25
CA LYS A 130 8.33 16.69 -4.30
C LYS A 130 9.51 16.85 -5.28
N ARG A 131 10.21 15.77 -5.63
CA ARG A 131 11.41 15.76 -6.49
C ARG A 131 11.14 15.37 -7.92
N MET A 132 10.01 14.72 -8.19
CA MET A 132 9.46 14.74 -9.54
C MET A 132 9.26 16.23 -9.84
N PRO A 133 10.01 16.80 -10.79
CA PRO A 133 9.68 18.14 -11.25
C PRO A 133 8.22 18.05 -11.65
N GLU A 134 7.43 18.98 -11.14
CA GLU A 134 6.40 19.57 -11.98
C GLU A 134 7.14 19.85 -13.30
N MET A 135 6.84 19.10 -14.36
CA MET A 135 7.32 19.48 -15.69
C MET A 135 6.56 20.77 -15.99
N VAL A 136 7.12 21.88 -15.53
CA VAL A 136 6.73 23.21 -15.93
C VAL A 136 7.32 23.39 -17.33
N ASP A 137 6.47 23.58 -18.32
CA ASP A 137 6.90 24.13 -19.61
C ASP A 137 7.31 25.61 -19.39
N ASP A 138 8.63 25.81 -19.29
CA ASP A 138 9.45 27.00 -19.66
C ASP A 138 9.23 28.37 -18.93
N PRO A 139 10.14 29.37 -19.05
CA PRO A 139 10.96 29.83 -17.93
C PRO A 139 10.99 31.37 -17.89
N GLY A 140 10.00 32.01 -17.26
CA GLY A 140 10.02 33.47 -17.26
C GLY A 140 8.80 34.07 -16.63
N GLY A 141 8.91 34.43 -15.36
CA GLY A 141 7.88 35.22 -14.69
C GLY A 141 7.92 34.97 -13.21
N MET A 142 8.27 36.01 -12.46
CA MET A 142 8.24 36.03 -11.01
C MET A 142 6.91 35.47 -10.48
N VAL A 143 6.99 34.65 -9.43
CA VAL A 143 5.82 34.18 -8.68
C VAL A 143 5.10 35.41 -8.10
N ASP A 144 3.91 35.71 -8.62
CA ASP A 144 3.00 36.70 -8.04
C ASP A 144 2.48 36.15 -6.71
N PRO A 145 2.64 36.86 -5.58
CA PRO A 145 2.26 36.41 -4.23
C PRO A 145 0.74 36.29 -3.98
N ARG A 146 -0.07 36.09 -5.02
CA ARG A 146 -1.55 36.09 -4.93
C ARG A 146 -2.23 34.73 -5.00
N THR A 147 -1.52 33.61 -5.06
CA THR A 147 -2.14 32.26 -5.13
C THR A 147 -2.55 31.65 -3.79
N GLU A 148 -2.69 32.45 -2.74
CA GLU A 148 -3.51 32.06 -1.59
C GLU A 148 -4.98 32.43 -1.88
N ASN A 149 -5.84 31.39 -1.91
CA ASN A 149 -7.30 31.41 -1.89
C ASN A 149 -8.02 31.35 -3.25
N PHE A 150 -8.15 30.14 -3.81
CA PHE A 150 -9.35 29.81 -4.60
C PHE A 150 -10.32 29.06 -3.69
N SER A 151 -11.57 29.54 -3.62
CA SER A 151 -12.62 28.86 -2.86
C SER A 151 -13.00 27.52 -3.51
N GLU A 152 -13.60 26.60 -2.73
CA GLU A 152 -14.08 25.31 -3.24
C GLU A 152 -15.01 25.45 -4.45
N ALA A 153 -15.75 26.56 -4.56
CA ALA A 153 -16.62 26.86 -5.70
C ALA A 153 -15.84 27.17 -6.99
N GLU A 154 -14.67 27.81 -6.89
CA GLU A 154 -13.81 28.12 -8.04
C GLU A 154 -13.06 26.87 -8.53
N GLN A 155 -12.64 26.00 -7.61
CA GLN A 155 -12.07 24.70 -7.95
C GLN A 155 -13.10 23.78 -8.60
N ALA A 156 -14.34 23.78 -8.11
CA ALA A 156 -15.44 23.05 -8.72
C ALA A 156 -15.78 23.56 -10.13
N ALA A 157 -15.75 24.89 -10.35
CA ALA A 157 -15.95 25.49 -11.66
C ALA A 157 -14.81 25.15 -12.64
N ASP A 158 -13.57 25.07 -12.16
CA ASP A 158 -12.40 24.65 -12.96
C ASP A 158 -12.47 23.18 -13.36
N VAL A 159 -12.80 22.29 -12.42
CA VAL A 159 -13.01 20.86 -12.70
C VAL A 159 -14.15 20.68 -13.70
N GLN A 160 -15.24 21.42 -13.54
CA GLN A 160 -16.39 21.36 -14.45
C GLN A 160 -16.00 21.82 -15.86
N ARG A 161 -15.22 22.90 -15.99
CA ARG A 161 -14.69 23.40 -17.27
C ARG A 161 -13.77 22.39 -17.95
N ILE A 162 -12.96 21.65 -17.19
CA ILE A 162 -12.09 20.59 -17.70
C ILE A 162 -12.90 19.38 -18.18
N LEU A 163 -13.95 19.00 -17.43
CA LEU A 163 -14.87 17.93 -17.83
C LEU A 163 -15.72 18.30 -19.06
N ASP A 164 -16.08 19.57 -19.22
CA ASP A 164 -16.79 20.09 -20.40
C ASP A 164 -15.94 20.04 -21.68
N CYS A 165 -14.61 19.99 -21.55
CA CYS A 165 -13.68 19.83 -22.66
C CYS A 165 -13.54 18.38 -23.16
N LEU A 166 -14.12 17.38 -22.46
CA LEU A 166 -14.15 16.00 -22.94
C LEU A 166 -15.13 15.86 -24.11
N ARG A 167 -14.59 15.75 -25.32
CA ARG A 167 -15.39 15.66 -26.56
C ARG A 167 -15.63 14.21 -26.94
N GLY A 168 -16.87 13.90 -27.32
CA GLY A 168 -17.25 12.60 -27.86
C GLY A 168 -18.45 11.99 -27.13
N LYS A 169 -19.31 11.30 -27.89
CA LYS A 169 -20.56 10.75 -27.40
C LYS A 169 -20.33 9.76 -26.25
N GLY A 170 -20.82 10.11 -25.06
CA GLY A 170 -20.75 9.26 -23.86
C GLY A 170 -19.35 9.07 -23.28
N VAL A 171 -18.36 9.88 -23.68
CA VAL A 171 -16.99 9.81 -23.14
C VAL A 171 -16.93 10.36 -21.72
N ARG A 172 -17.65 11.45 -21.47
CA ARG A 172 -17.77 12.07 -20.16
C ARG A 172 -18.50 11.17 -19.17
N ASP A 173 -19.66 10.64 -19.54
CA ASP A 173 -20.49 9.80 -18.67
C ASP A 173 -19.74 8.54 -18.20
N VAL A 174 -18.98 7.92 -19.12
CA VAL A 174 -18.11 6.78 -18.81
C VAL A 174 -16.99 7.18 -17.84
N PHE A 175 -16.40 8.36 -18.02
CA PHE A 175 -15.32 8.84 -17.15
C PHE A 175 -15.84 9.19 -15.75
N GLU A 176 -16.98 9.86 -15.64
CA GLU A 176 -17.62 10.18 -14.36
C GLU A 176 -18.00 8.92 -13.57
N LEU A 177 -18.60 7.91 -14.22
CA LEU A 177 -18.91 6.64 -13.57
C LEU A 177 -17.65 5.88 -13.14
N HIS A 178 -16.57 5.97 -13.92
CA HIS A 178 -15.28 5.40 -13.51
C HIS A 178 -14.71 6.09 -12.26
N MET A 179 -14.80 7.42 -12.18
CA MET A 179 -14.37 8.19 -11.00
C MET A 179 -15.20 7.85 -9.75
N ARG A 180 -16.45 7.44 -9.91
CA ARG A 180 -17.32 6.91 -8.84
C ARG A 180 -17.01 5.46 -8.45
N GLY A 181 -16.02 4.83 -9.09
CA GLY A 181 -15.53 3.49 -8.74
C GLY A 181 -16.14 2.34 -9.55
N TYR A 182 -17.00 2.62 -10.54
CA TYR A 182 -17.58 1.57 -11.38
C TYR A 182 -16.56 1.05 -12.40
N ARG A 183 -16.60 -0.27 -12.67
CA ARG A 183 -15.74 -0.94 -13.66
C ARG A 183 -16.43 -0.97 -15.03
N CYS A 184 -15.63 -0.98 -16.11
CA CYS A 184 -16.15 -1.03 -17.48
C CYS A 184 -16.95 -2.30 -17.80
N SER A 185 -16.64 -3.41 -17.14
CA SER A 185 -17.42 -4.64 -17.11
C SER A 185 -17.42 -5.21 -15.70
N SER A 186 -18.48 -5.94 -15.35
CA SER A 186 -18.51 -6.78 -14.17
C SER A 186 -19.26 -8.08 -14.47
N ILE A 187 -18.80 -9.19 -13.88
CA ILE A 187 -19.44 -10.51 -13.96
C ILE A 187 -20.60 -10.62 -12.95
N LYS A 188 -20.55 -9.84 -11.86
CA LYS A 188 -21.63 -9.70 -10.87
C LYS A 188 -21.74 -8.25 -10.44
N GLY A 189 -22.95 -7.68 -10.55
CA GLY A 189 -23.25 -6.30 -10.15
C GLY A 189 -23.21 -5.29 -11.30
N GLU A 190 -23.61 -4.05 -10.99
CA GLU A 190 -23.64 -2.95 -11.95
C GLU A 190 -22.23 -2.55 -12.42
N SER A 191 -22.13 -2.28 -13.71
CA SER A 191 -20.92 -1.87 -14.42
C SER A 191 -21.25 -0.68 -15.31
N ILE A 192 -20.23 0.05 -15.76
CA ILE A 192 -20.44 1.21 -16.65
C ILE A 192 -21.20 0.77 -17.92
N SER A 193 -20.90 -0.42 -18.45
CA SER A 193 -21.63 -1.00 -19.58
C SER A 193 -23.11 -1.24 -19.30
N SER A 194 -23.46 -1.70 -18.09
CA SER A 194 -24.87 -1.96 -17.74
C SER A 194 -25.63 -0.69 -17.35
N ILE A 195 -24.94 0.31 -16.78
CA ILE A 195 -25.54 1.60 -16.38
C ILE A 195 -25.82 2.48 -17.60
N LEU A 196 -24.93 2.47 -18.60
CA LEU A 196 -25.06 3.29 -19.80
C LEU A 196 -25.66 2.55 -20.99
N ASP A 197 -26.04 1.28 -20.82
CA ASP A 197 -26.53 0.38 -21.87
C ASP A 197 -25.63 0.37 -23.13
N ILE A 198 -24.34 0.12 -22.89
CA ILE A 198 -23.32 0.06 -23.95
C ILE A 198 -22.46 -1.18 -23.82
N ASP A 199 -21.93 -1.67 -24.94
CA ASP A 199 -20.96 -2.75 -24.96
C ASP A 199 -19.72 -2.43 -24.06
N PRO A 200 -19.24 -3.38 -23.24
CA PRO A 200 -18.07 -3.16 -22.39
C PRO A 200 -16.80 -2.73 -23.12
N GLY A 201 -16.57 -3.23 -24.34
CA GLY A 201 -15.47 -2.79 -25.19
C GLY A 201 -15.62 -1.33 -25.61
N THR A 202 -16.85 -0.88 -25.83
CA THR A 202 -17.19 0.52 -26.09
C THR A 202 -16.98 1.40 -24.86
N ALA A 203 -17.35 0.94 -23.66
CA ALA A 203 -17.06 1.63 -22.40
C ALA A 203 -15.54 1.77 -22.18
N ALA A 204 -14.77 0.70 -22.40
CA ALA A 204 -13.31 0.73 -22.28
C ALA A 204 -12.64 1.69 -23.28
N LYS A 205 -13.08 1.68 -24.54
CA LYS A 205 -12.59 2.60 -25.58
C LYS A 205 -12.90 4.06 -25.24
N ARG A 206 -14.11 4.35 -24.74
CA ARG A 206 -14.50 5.71 -24.33
C ARG A 206 -13.71 6.18 -23.11
N LEU A 207 -13.46 5.31 -22.14
CA LEU A 207 -12.62 5.63 -20.98
C LEU A 207 -11.17 5.91 -21.39
N ALA A 208 -10.62 5.11 -22.31
CA ALA A 208 -9.29 5.34 -22.86
C ALA A 208 -9.22 6.67 -23.63
N SER A 209 -10.27 7.01 -24.39
CA SER A 209 -10.38 8.30 -25.09
C SER A 209 -10.43 9.47 -24.11
N ALA A 210 -11.20 9.37 -23.02
CA ALA A 210 -11.24 10.39 -21.97
C ALA A 210 -9.85 10.63 -21.36
N LYS A 211 -9.14 9.56 -20.96
CA LYS A 211 -7.78 9.65 -20.41
C LYS A 211 -6.79 10.25 -21.41
N GLN A 212 -6.91 9.91 -22.70
CA GLN A 212 -6.06 10.47 -23.75
C GLN A 212 -6.33 11.95 -24.01
N GLN A 213 -7.60 12.38 -23.96
CA GLN A 213 -7.98 13.79 -24.12
C GLN A 213 -7.48 14.63 -22.94
N LEU A 214 -7.68 14.15 -21.71
CA LEU A 214 -7.15 14.81 -20.51
C LEU A 214 -5.62 14.90 -20.56
N LYS A 215 -4.93 13.82 -20.97
CA LYS A 215 -3.47 13.83 -21.13
C LYS A 215 -3.01 14.86 -22.17
N LYS A 216 -3.76 15.06 -23.26
CA LYS A 216 -3.44 16.06 -24.29
C LYS A 216 -3.76 17.49 -23.85
N MET A 217 -4.73 17.69 -22.96
CA MET A 217 -5.08 19.01 -22.43
C MET A 217 -4.13 19.43 -21.31
N ILE A 218 -3.69 18.48 -20.47
CA ILE A 218 -2.75 18.74 -19.36
C ILE A 218 -1.30 18.80 -19.88
N GLY A 219 -0.95 18.08 -20.96
CA GLY A 219 0.39 18.11 -21.56
C GLY A 219 0.59 19.12 -22.68
N LYS A 220 -0.26 20.16 -22.76
CA LYS A 220 -0.17 21.26 -23.73
C LYS A 220 -0.08 22.65 -23.06
N SER A 221 0.10 22.68 -21.75
CA SER A 221 0.21 23.89 -20.94
C SER A 221 1.49 23.86 -20.15
#